data_AF-F9EGR3-F1
#
_entry.id   AF-F9EGR3-F1
#
_cell.length_a   1.000
_cell.length_b   1.000
_cell.length_c   1.000
_cell.angle_alpha   90.00
_cell.angle_beta   90.00
_cell.angle_gamma   90.00
#
_symmetry.space_group_name_H-M   'P 1'
#
loop_
_entity.id
_entity.type
_entity.pdbx_description
1 polymer ?
#
loop_
_entity_poly.entity_id
_entity_poly.type
_entity_poly.pdbx_seq_one_letter_code
_entity_poly.pdbx_strand_id
1 'polypeptide(L)'
;MYSAWTRSGASGSWACLARVFAGSHLTDPFVRLERTRVLTIETLPARADRRTLPCPMADGEALVRLPLRLEAVRGVVPVLLPC
;
A
#
# COMPACT_ATOMS: atom_id res chain seq x y z
N MET A 1 14.12 -16.11 3.55
CA MET A 1 14.49 -16.32 2.14
C MET A 1 14.41 -14.97 1.44
N TYR A 2 15.54 -14.27 1.27
CA TYR A 2 15.60 -12.95 0.64
C TYR A 2 15.77 -13.14 -0.86
N SER A 3 14.74 -12.87 -1.66
CA SER A 3 14.85 -12.83 -3.12
C SER A 3 15.16 -11.41 -3.60
N ALA A 4 16.26 -11.33 -4.34
CA ALA A 4 16.82 -10.14 -4.94
C ALA A 4 15.82 -9.41 -5.84
N TRP A 5 15.75 -8.08 -5.68
CA TRP A 5 15.12 -7.18 -6.62
C TRP A 5 15.95 -7.11 -7.91
N THR A 6 15.58 -7.89 -8.92
CA THR A 6 16.11 -7.68 -10.27
C THR A 6 15.22 -6.70 -11.02
N ARG A 7 15.83 -5.54 -11.24
CA ARG A 7 15.49 -4.46 -12.16
C ARG A 7 14.80 -4.97 -13.45
N SER A 8 13.53 -4.62 -13.61
CA SER A 8 12.80 -4.53 -14.89
C SER A 8 12.05 -3.20 -14.78
N GLY A 9 12.51 -2.14 -15.43
CA GLY A 9 12.24 -1.91 -16.84
C GLY A 9 11.02 -0.99 -16.91
N ALA A 10 11.18 0.24 -17.39
CA ALA A 10 10.21 1.34 -17.31
C ALA A 10 8.90 1.14 -18.12
N SER A 11 8.54 -0.10 -18.44
CA SER A 11 7.33 -0.52 -19.16
C SER A 11 6.30 -1.23 -18.25
N GLY A 12 6.63 -1.50 -16.97
CA GLY A 12 5.78 -2.28 -16.07
C GLY A 12 4.71 -1.52 -15.26
N SER A 13 4.84 -0.19 -15.09
CA SER A 13 3.97 0.58 -14.19
C SER A 13 2.57 0.85 -14.75
N TRP A 14 2.48 1.19 -16.04
CA TRP A 14 1.22 1.55 -16.68
C TRP A 14 0.29 0.34 -16.89
N ALA A 15 0.86 -0.81 -17.25
CA ALA A 15 0.08 -2.04 -17.39
C ALA A 15 -0.49 -2.51 -16.04
N CYS A 16 0.26 -2.31 -14.94
CA CYS A 16 -0.23 -2.59 -13.59
C CYS A 16 -1.36 -1.62 -13.21
N LEU A 17 -1.17 -0.32 -13.43
CA LEU A 17 -2.21 0.70 -13.23
C LEU A 17 -3.49 0.39 -14.03
N ALA A 18 -3.36 0.01 -15.30
CA ALA A 18 -4.49 -0.38 -16.13
C ALA A 18 -5.26 -1.57 -15.55
N ARG A 19 -4.57 -2.58 -15.02
CA ARG A 19 -5.20 -3.71 -14.31
C ARG A 19 -5.87 -3.30 -12.99
N VAL A 20 -5.34 -2.32 -12.28
CA VAL A 20 -5.98 -1.76 -11.07
C VAL A 20 -7.31 -1.12 -11.46
N PHE A 21 -7.33 -0.26 -12.48
CA PHE A 21 -8.56 0.39 -12.96
C PHE A 21 -9.56 -0.60 -13.55
N ALA A 22 -9.10 -1.69 -14.17
CA ALA A 22 -9.96 -2.77 -14.67
C ALA A 22 -10.41 -3.76 -13.58
N GLY A 23 -9.92 -3.64 -12.34
CA GLY A 23 -10.26 -4.56 -11.24
C GLY A 23 -9.64 -5.96 -11.34
N SER A 24 -8.69 -6.19 -12.24
CA SER A 24 -8.09 -7.52 -12.52
C SER A 24 -6.68 -7.72 -11.95
N HIS A 25 -6.18 -6.76 -11.18
CA HIS A 25 -4.81 -6.74 -10.64
C HIS A 25 -4.48 -7.85 -9.63
N LEU A 26 -5.47 -8.49 -9.01
CA LEU A 26 -5.24 -9.52 -7.98
C LEU A 26 -4.60 -10.81 -8.52
N THR A 27 -4.60 -11.01 -9.84
CA THR A 27 -3.93 -12.15 -10.49
C THR A 27 -2.45 -11.88 -10.78
N ASP A 28 -1.98 -10.65 -10.57
CA ASP A 28 -0.59 -10.26 -10.78
C ASP A 28 0.31 -10.82 -9.66
N PRO A 29 1.42 -11.50 -9.97
CA PRO A 29 2.29 -12.11 -8.96
C PRO A 29 2.97 -11.08 -8.04
N PHE A 30 3.00 -9.80 -8.42
CA PHE A 30 3.56 -8.73 -7.61
C PHE A 30 2.52 -8.03 -6.72
N VAL A 31 1.25 -8.41 -6.80
CA VAL A 31 0.18 -7.91 -5.94
C VAL A 31 -0.08 -8.91 -4.82
N ARG A 32 -0.15 -8.42 -3.58
CA ARG A 32 -0.55 -9.22 -2.42
C ARG A 32 -1.77 -8.62 -1.76
N LEU A 33 -2.71 -9.49 -1.42
CA LEU A 33 -3.92 -9.16 -0.66
C LEU A 33 -3.92 -9.94 0.64
N GLU A 34 -3.96 -9.22 1.75
CA GLU A 34 -4.07 -9.79 3.08
C GLU A 34 -5.14 -9.02 3.87
N ARG A 35 -5.92 -9.72 4.69
CA ARG A 35 -6.88 -9.11 5.61
C ARG A 35 -6.33 -9.15 7.03
N THR A 36 -6.08 -7.98 7.59
CA THR A 36 -5.48 -7.85 8.91
C THR A 36 -6.22 -6.78 9.72
N ARG A 37 -6.33 -6.97 11.04
CA ARG A 37 -6.94 -5.97 11.94
C ARG A 37 -5.95 -4.92 12.42
N VAL A 38 -4.67 -5.29 12.58
CA VAL A 38 -3.60 -4.41 13.06
C VAL A 38 -2.42 -4.53 12.12
N LEU A 39 -1.86 -3.40 11.68
CA LEU A 39 -0.70 -3.36 10.79
C LEU A 39 0.27 -2.27 11.26
N THR A 40 1.55 -2.61 11.33
CA THR A 40 2.62 -1.61 11.50
C THR A 40 3.39 -1.48 10.19
N ILE A 41 3.55 -0.25 9.71
CA ILE A 41 4.34 0.10 8.54
C ILE A 41 5.53 0.92 9.01
N GLU A 42 6.73 0.48 8.67
CA GLU A 42 7.98 1.13 9.09
C GLU A 42 8.85 1.48 7.88
N THR A 43 9.73 2.46 8.04
CA THR A 43 10.77 2.70 7.05
C THR A 43 11.91 1.72 7.26
N LEU A 44 12.40 1.16 6.16
CA LEU A 44 13.73 0.54 6.19
C LEU A 44 14.78 1.66 6.29
N PRO A 45 15.91 1.43 6.99
CA PRO A 45 17.02 2.37 7.02
C PRO A 45 17.39 2.85 5.61
N ALA A 46 17.60 4.15 5.47
CA ALA A 46 17.97 4.74 4.20
C ALA A 46 19.32 4.16 3.75
N ARG A 47 19.35 3.56 2.57
CA ARG A 47 20.60 3.39 1.81
C ARG A 47 20.78 4.64 0.97
N ALA A 48 22.01 5.10 0.80
CA ALA A 48 22.36 6.37 0.16
C ALA A 48 21.83 6.55 -1.28
N ASP A 49 21.22 5.50 -1.87
CA ASP A 49 20.67 5.45 -3.22
C ASP A 49 19.14 5.38 -3.30
N ARG A 50 18.41 5.44 -2.17
CA ARG A 50 16.95 5.28 -2.18
C ARG A 50 16.22 6.59 -2.50
N ARG A 51 15.31 6.50 -3.49
CA ARG A 51 14.27 7.50 -3.76
C ARG A 51 13.50 7.83 -2.48
N THR A 52 13.12 9.10 -2.32
CA THR A 52 12.21 9.56 -1.26
C THR A 52 11.03 8.60 -1.16
N LEU A 53 10.80 8.06 0.05
CA LEU A 53 9.65 7.18 0.27
C LEU A 53 8.36 7.98 0.02
N PRO A 54 7.34 7.38 -0.61
CA PRO A 54 6.08 8.05 -0.84
C PRO A 54 5.51 8.54 0.50
N CYS A 55 4.96 9.76 0.51
CA CYS A 55 4.26 10.29 1.67
C CYS A 55 3.00 9.46 1.89
N PRO A 56 2.82 8.81 3.06
CA PRO A 56 1.60 8.08 3.34
C PRO A 56 0.42 9.05 3.38
N MET A 57 -0.74 8.62 2.90
CA MET A 57 -1.96 9.42 2.87
C MET A 57 -3.11 8.65 3.53
N ALA A 58 -4.02 9.37 4.19
CA ALA A 58 -5.30 8.86 4.67
C ALA A 58 -6.41 9.75 4.13
N ASP A 59 -7.40 9.16 3.46
CA ASP A 59 -8.59 9.86 2.94
C ASP A 59 -8.29 11.10 2.07
N GLY A 60 -7.16 11.10 1.37
CA GLY A 60 -6.71 12.21 0.51
C GLY A 60 -5.76 13.21 1.20
N GLU A 61 -5.59 13.11 2.52
CA GLU A 61 -4.72 13.99 3.30
C GLU A 61 -3.37 13.33 3.60
N ALA A 62 -2.30 14.13 3.63
CA ALA A 62 -0.95 13.64 3.93
C ALA A 62 -0.79 13.29 5.42
N LEU A 63 -0.15 12.15 5.71
CA LEU A 63 0.16 11.71 7.07
C LEU A 63 1.58 12.13 7.51
N VAL A 64 1.72 12.32 8.81
CA VAL A 64 2.78 13.11 9.44
C VAL A 64 4.17 12.45 9.42
N ARG A 65 4.27 11.13 9.18
CA ARG A 65 5.46 10.29 8.83
C ARG A 65 5.33 8.86 9.40
N LEU A 66 6.24 7.98 8.98
CA LEU A 66 6.42 6.61 9.46
C LEU A 66 7.29 6.56 10.75
N PRO A 67 7.13 5.55 11.63
CA PRO A 67 6.26 4.38 11.48
C PRO A 67 4.78 4.70 11.73
N LEU A 68 3.90 3.96 11.06
CA LEU A 68 2.45 4.04 11.22
C LEU A 68 1.92 2.74 11.81
N ARG A 69 1.12 2.84 12.88
CA ARG A 69 0.33 1.72 13.40
C ARG A 69 -1.13 1.97 13.03
N LEU A 70 -1.70 1.05 12.27
CA LEU A 70 -3.09 1.07 11.79
C LEU A 70 -3.88 -0.01 12.52
N GLU A 71 -5.11 0.32 12.93
CA GLU A 71 -6.00 -0.60 13.62
C GLU A 71 -7.44 -0.44 13.12
N ALA A 72 -8.03 -1.53 12.63
CA ALA A 72 -9.41 -1.59 12.20
C ALA A 72 -10.32 -1.82 13.42
N VAL A 73 -10.72 -0.73 14.06
CA VAL A 73 -11.63 -0.77 15.21
C VAL A 73 -13.07 -0.89 14.71
N ARG A 74 -13.80 -1.91 15.19
CA ARG A 74 -15.18 -2.18 14.77
C ARG A 74 -16.16 -1.33 15.56
N GLY A 75 -17.20 -0.84 14.87
CA GLY A 75 -18.34 -0.17 15.51
C GLY A 75 -18.02 1.17 16.17
N VAL A 76 -16.93 1.84 15.75
CA VAL A 76 -16.53 3.14 16.31
C VAL A 76 -17.56 4.23 16.00
N VAL A 77 -18.09 4.20 14.78
CA VAL A 77 -18.99 5.25 14.29
C VAL A 77 -20.31 4.59 13.89
N PRO A 78 -21.44 4.98 14.51
CA PRO A 78 -22.75 4.59 14.01
C PRO A 78 -23.05 5.30 12.69
N VAL A 79 -23.59 4.58 11.72
CA VAL A 79 -23.88 5.10 10.37
C VAL A 79 -25.34 4.81 10.03
N LEU A 80 -26.04 5.81 9.49
CA LEU A 80 -27.38 5.64 8.93
C LEU A 80 -27.24 4.97 7.55
N LEU A 81 -27.96 3.88 7.34
CA LEU A 81 -27.97 3.15 6.07
C LEU A 81 -29.31 3.32 5.36
N PRO A 82 -29.33 3.43 4.02
CA PRO A 82 -30.58 3.38 3.27
C PRO A 82 -31.26 2.03 3.45
N CYS A 83 -32.59 2.06 3.55
CA CYS A 83 -33.46 0.88 3.62
C CYS A 83 -33.67 0.22 2.26
#